data_AF-A0A1S0UD52-F1
#
_entry.id   AF-A0A1S0UD52-F1
#
_cell.length_a   1.000
_cell.length_b   1.000
_cell.length_c   1.000
_cell.angle_alpha   90.00
_cell.angle_beta   90.00
_cell.angle_gamma   90.00
#
_symmetry.space_group_name_H-M   'P 1'
#
loop_
_entity.id
_entity.type
_entity.pdbx_description
1 polymer ?
#
loop_
_entity_poly.entity_id
_entity_poly.type
_entity_poly.pdbx_seq_one_letter_code
_entity_poly.pdbx_strand_id
1 'polypeptide(L)' 'MMQSGLFRFVLIGPDNVVKKWIVDFKVTPPVIAETGEGNVDVEMTMKDSDFMKIFTGKLQPDQVNMLI' A
#
# COMPACT_ATOMS: atom_id res chain seq x y z
N MET A 1 -17.43 -4.14 14.27
CA MET A 1 -17.63 -3.65 12.88
C MET A 1 -16.27 -3.60 12.23
N MET A 2 -16.06 -4.33 11.13
CA MET A 2 -14.85 -4.15 10.33
C MET A 2 -15.03 -2.82 9.59
N GLN A 3 -14.23 -1.81 9.90
CA GLN A 3 -14.22 -0.60 9.08
C GLN A 3 -13.71 -1.01 7.69
N SER A 4 -14.49 -0.68 6.66
CA SER A 4 -14.07 -0.84 5.27
C SER A 4 -13.29 0.42 4.85
N GLY A 5 -12.20 0.23 4.11
CA GLY A 5 -11.25 1.30 3.80
C GLY A 5 -10.70 1.24 2.37
N LEU A 6 -10.27 2.40 1.90
CA LEU A 6 -9.59 2.65 0.64
C LEU A 6 -8.12 2.97 0.94
N PHE A 7 -7.22 2.07 0.52
CA PHE A 7 -5.80 2.15 0.83
C PHE A 7 -4.99 2.42 -0.45
N ARG A 8 -4.02 3.33 -0.36
CA ARG A 8 -3.01 3.51 -1.41
C ARG A 8 -1.66 3.02 -0.92
N PHE A 9 -1.00 2.22 -1.75
CA PHE A 9 0.41 1.86 -1.59
C PHE A 9 1.24 2.60 -2.63
N VAL A 10 2.19 3.41 -2.19
CA VAL A 10 3.18 4.09 -3.01
C VAL A 10 4.51 3.35 -2.81
N LEU A 11 4.86 2.51 -3.78
CA LEU A 11 6.04 1.64 -3.73
C LEU A 11 7.18 2.24 -4.53
N ILE A 12 8.31 2.46 -3.86
CA ILE A 12 9.54 3.02 -4.45
C ILE A 12 10.48 1.85 -4.77
N GLY A 13 10.62 1.55 -6.07
CA GLY A 13 11.50 0.52 -6.60
C GLY A 13 12.94 1.00 -6.80
N PRO A 14 13.79 0.15 -7.42
CA PRO A 14 15.12 0.55 -7.88
C PRO A 14 15.06 1.78 -8.80
N ASP A 15 16.12 2.57 -8.81
CA ASP A 15 16.24 3.79 -9.64
C ASP A 15 15.14 4.85 -9.40
N ASN A 16 14.52 4.83 -8.22
CA ASN A 16 13.41 5.70 -7.82
C ASN A 16 12.16 5.56 -8.70
N VAL A 17 11.97 4.41 -9.36
CA VAL A 17 10.71 4.12 -10.06
C VAL A 17 9.59 3.99 -9.05
N VAL A 18 8.54 4.81 -9.17
CA VAL A 18 7.39 4.81 -8.25
C VAL A 18 6.20 4.11 -8.89
N LYS A 19 5.64 3.11 -8.21
CA LYS A 19 4.36 2.49 -8.56
C LYS A 19 3.32 2.77 -7.50
N LYS A 20 2.08 2.99 -7.93
CA LYS A 20 0.94 3.28 -7.05
C LYS A 20 -0.15 2.24 -7.24
N TRP A 21 -0.60 1.66 -6.14
CA TRP A 21 -1.68 0.67 -6.12
C TRP A 21 -2.78 1.12 -5.18
N ILE A 22 -4.02 0.92 -5.60
CA ILE A 22 -5.18 1.07 -4.73
C ILE A 22 -5.75 -0.30 -4.38
N VAL A 23 -6.12 -0.46 -3.11
CA VAL A 23 -6.93 -1.56 -2.62
C VAL A 23 -8.20 -0.98 -2.01
N ASP A 24 -9.33 -1.21 -2.67
CA ASP A 24 -10.64 -0.70 -2.27
C ASP A 24 -11.49 -1.83 -1.67
N PHE A 25 -11.68 -1.78 -0.35
CA PHE A 25 -12.59 -2.67 0.37
C PHE A 25 -13.99 -2.07 0.56
N LYS A 26 -14.24 -0.83 0.11
CA LYS A 26 -15.56 -0.15 0.19
C LYS A 26 -16.55 -0.70 -0.84
N VAL A 27 -16.04 -1.35 -1.87
CA VAL A 27 -16.83 -2.01 -2.91
C VAL A 27 -16.83 -3.52 -2.74
N THR A 28 -17.83 -4.20 -3.31
CA THR A 28 -17.95 -5.67 -3.32
C THR A 28 -18.20 -6.15 -4.76
N PRO A 29 -17.33 -7.00 -5.34
CA PRO A 29 -16.09 -7.53 -4.74
C PRO A 29 -15.03 -6.44 -4.52
N PRO A 30 -14.07 -6.63 -3.60
CA PRO A 30 -12.95 -5.71 -3.43
C PRO A 30 -12.16 -5.53 -4.73
N VAL A 31 -11.67 -4.31 -4.97
CA VAL A 31 -10.96 -3.95 -6.21
C VAL A 31 -9.49 -3.66 -5.91
N ILE A 32 -8.63 -4.16 -6.80
CA ILE A 32 -7.20 -3.80 -6.85
C ILE A 32 -6.93 -3.17 -8.22
N ALA A 33 -6.32 -2.00 -8.24
CA ALA A 33 -5.99 -1.29 -9.48
C ALA A 33 -4.60 -0.65 -9.40
N GLU A 34 -3.87 -0.72 -10.52
CA GLU A 34 -2.66 0.08 -10.73
C GLU A 34 -3.12 1.48 -11.13
N THR A 35 -2.70 2.49 -10.35
CA THR A 35 -3.18 3.88 -10.39
C THR A 35 -4.59 4.11 -9.89
N GLY A 36 -4.72 5.10 -9.00
CA GLY A 36 -6.00 5.72 -8.69
C GLY A 36 -5.76 7.10 -8.13
N GLU A 37 -6.36 8.08 -8.80
CA GLU A 37 -6.35 9.48 -8.39
C GLU A 37 -7.41 9.70 -7.30
N GLY A 38 -7.28 10.79 -6.54
CA GLY A 38 -8.24 11.18 -5.51
C GLY A 38 -7.78 10.89 -4.08
N ASN A 39 -8.66 11.19 -3.12
CA ASN A 39 -8.39 10.98 -1.70
C ASN A 39 -8.59 9.52 -1.33
N VAL A 40 -7.69 9.01 -0.49
CA VAL A 40 -7.78 7.67 0.12
C VAL A 40 -7.88 7.80 1.63
N ASP A 41 -8.34 6.76 2.32
CA ASP A 41 -8.43 6.80 3.79
C ASP A 41 -7.05 6.68 4.42
N VAL A 42 -6.16 5.92 3.77
CA VAL A 42 -4.79 5.67 4.22
C VAL A 42 -3.86 5.62 3.00
N GLU A 43 -2.75 6.35 3.05
CA GLU A 43 -1.70 6.32 2.03
C GLU A 43 -0.38 5.88 2.68
N MET A 44 0.15 4.74 2.26
CA MET A 44 1.42 4.21 2.76
C MET A 44 2.51 4.38 1.71
N THR A 45 3.62 5.01 2.07
CA THR A 45 4.80 5.13 1.21
C THR A 45 5.97 4.32 1.79
N MET A 46 6.56 3.46 0.96
CA MET A 46 7.68 2.60 1.36
C MET A 46 8.50 2.08 0.17
N LYS A 47 9.67 1.51 0.44
CA LYS A 47 10.46 0.79 -0.58
C LYS A 47 9.75 -0.50 -0.97
N ASP A 48 9.77 -0.83 -2.26
CA ASP A 48 9.23 -2.08 -2.79
C ASP A 48 9.87 -3.32 -2.10
N SER A 49 11.17 -3.28 -1.86
CA SER A 49 11.89 -4.36 -1.17
C SER A 49 11.46 -4.55 0.30
N ASP A 50 11.04 -3.49 0.97
CA ASP A 50 10.57 -3.55 2.36
C ASP A 50 9.11 -4.02 2.43
N PHE A 51 8.28 -3.59 1.48
CA PHE A 51 6.94 -4.14 1.27
C PHE A 51 7.02 -5.66 1.10
N MET A 52 7.88 -6.17 0.23
CA MET A 52 8.04 -7.61 0.01
C MET A 52 8.49 -8.37 1.27
N LYS A 53 9.37 -7.78 2.10
CA LYS A 53 9.78 -8.41 3.37
C LYS A 53 8.63 -8.46 4.37
N ILE A 54 7.81 -7.42 4.47
CA ILE A 54 6.63 -7.40 5.33
C ILE A 54 5.62 -8.47 4.91
N PHE A 55 5.25 -8.49 3.63
CA PHE A 55 4.24 -9.42 3.13
C PHE A 55 4.68 -10.88 3.16
N THR A 56 5.99 -11.13 3.14
CA THR A 56 6.55 -12.48 3.33
C THR A 56 6.82 -12.84 4.80
N GLY A 57 6.45 -11.96 5.75
CA GLY A 57 6.64 -12.18 7.18
C GLY A 57 8.10 -12.11 7.65
N LYS A 58 9.00 -11.62 6.80
CA LYS A 58 10.44 -11.50 7.08
C LYS A 58 10.80 -10.22 7.84
N LEU A 59 9.89 -9.26 7.91
CA LEU A 59 10.05 -8.00 8.62
C LEU A 59 8.70 -7.58 9.21
N GLN A 60 8.68 -7.11 10.45
CA GLN A 60 7.44 -6.60 11.07
C GLN A 60 7.19 -5.16 10.61
N PRO A 61 5.93 -4.74 10.35
CA PRO A 61 5.64 -3.40 9.82
C PRO A 61 6.17 -2.22 10.65
N ASP A 62 6.29 -2.39 11.97
CA ASP A 62 6.82 -1.40 12.91
C ASP A 62 8.36 -1.24 12.83
N GLN A 63 9.05 -2.14 12.13
CA GLN A 63 10.51 -2.13 11.98
C GLN A 63 10.99 -1.36 10.74
N VAL A 64 10.08 -0.86 9.91
CA VAL A 64 10.41 -0.07 8.71
C VAL A 64 9.96 1.35 8.83
N ASN A 65 10.72 2.25 8.20
CA ASN A 65 10.38 3.65 8.10
C ASN A 65 9.25 3.85 7.08
N MET A 66 8.02 3.57 7.51
CA MET A 66 6.78 3.75 6.74
C MET A 66 6.22 5.14 7.01
N LEU A 67 5.85 5.86 5.96
CA LEU A 67 5.04 7.08 6.06
C LEU A 67 3.58 6.70 5.81
N ILE A 68 2.70 7.06 6.74
CA ILE A 68 1.25 6.81 6.73
C ILE A 68 0.53 8.17 6.78
#